data_AF-A0A7C4PCE3-F1
#
_entry.id   AF-A0A7C4PCE3-F1
#
_cell.length_a   1.000
_cell.length_b   1.000
_cell.length_c   1.000
_cell.angle_alpha   90.00
_cell.angle_beta   90.00
_cell.angle_gamma   90.00
#
_symmetry.space_group_name_H-M   'P 1'
#
loop_
_entity.id
_entity.type
_entity.pdbx_description
1 polymer ?
#
loop_
_entity_poly.entity_id
_entity_poly.type
_entity_poly.pdbx_seq_one_letter_code
_entity_poly.pdbx_strand_id
1 'polypeptide(L)'
;MVPETHASSSGAPSPKILSHSWGRLVVEGEHGQVEYKDAKLFPGGSRRWDWRETGTEHSPGVQVADAQELLEHGARVIVLSQGVLGRLQVPRQTVAALEAMSVRVFVLRTAEAVELYNRLRQTEAVGALIHTTC
;
A
#
# COMPACT_ATOMS: atom_id res chain seq x y z
N MET A 1 3.10 38.78 20.30
CA MET A 1 2.11 37.72 20.08
C MET A 1 2.43 37.11 18.73
N VAL A 2 3.28 36.09 18.71
CA VAL A 2 3.64 35.38 17.48
C VAL A 2 2.50 34.41 17.16
N PRO A 3 1.93 34.41 15.95
CA PRO A 3 0.98 33.38 15.59
C PRO A 3 1.76 32.06 15.42
N GLU A 4 1.43 31.07 16.24
CA GLU A 4 1.87 29.69 16.04
C GLU A 4 1.26 29.17 14.74
N THR A 5 2.09 29.07 13.69
CA THR A 5 1.73 28.38 12.47
C THR A 5 1.66 26.89 12.77
N HIS A 6 0.46 26.39 13.06
CA HIS A 6 0.18 24.97 12.95
C HIS A 6 0.30 24.60 11.48
N ALA A 7 1.36 23.87 11.12
CA ALA A 7 1.45 23.20 9.84
C ALA A 7 0.35 22.13 9.80
N SER A 8 -0.77 22.44 9.17
CA SER A 8 -1.76 21.44 8.77
C SER A 8 -1.15 20.56 7.69
N SER A 9 -0.43 19.51 8.07
CA SER A 9 -0.10 18.42 7.15
C SER A 9 -1.29 17.47 7.06
N SER A 10 -2.42 17.97 6.57
CA SER A 10 -3.64 17.18 6.39
C SER A 10 -3.62 16.53 5.01
N GLY A 11 -2.67 15.61 4.78
CA GLY A 11 -2.83 14.64 3.70
C GLY A 11 -4.09 13.82 3.97
N ALA A 12 -4.88 13.55 2.92
CA ALA A 12 -6.08 12.73 3.06
C ALA A 12 -5.70 11.35 3.66
N PRO A 13 -6.50 10.80 4.58
CA PRO A 13 -6.13 9.55 5.26
C PRO A 13 -6.05 8.38 4.27
N SER A 14 -5.16 7.42 4.55
CA SER A 14 -5.16 6.16 3.82
C SER A 14 -6.42 5.35 4.15
N PRO A 15 -7.10 4.76 3.16
CA PRO A 15 -8.38 4.11 3.38
C PRO A 15 -8.23 2.82 4.19
N LYS A 16 -9.23 2.47 5.01
CA LYS A 16 -9.18 1.24 5.82
C LYS A 16 -9.49 0.01 4.96
N ILE A 17 -8.76 -1.08 5.18
CA ILE A 17 -9.13 -2.41 4.68
C ILE A 17 -10.19 -2.99 5.63
N LEU A 18 -11.38 -3.25 5.12
CA LEU A 18 -12.52 -3.75 5.89
C LEU A 18 -12.51 -5.27 6.02
N SER A 19 -12.17 -5.97 4.94
CA SER A 19 -12.02 -7.43 4.94
C SER A 19 -11.16 -7.90 3.77
N HIS A 20 -10.62 -9.11 3.88
CA HIS A 20 -9.94 -9.79 2.80
C HIS A 20 -10.28 -11.28 2.80
N SER A 21 -10.31 -11.88 1.61
CA SER A 21 -10.41 -13.32 1.37
C SER A 21 -9.69 -13.65 0.06
N TRP A 22 -9.64 -14.93 -0.32
CA TRP A 22 -8.94 -15.33 -1.53
C TRP A 22 -9.51 -14.64 -2.78
N GLY A 23 -8.69 -13.83 -3.45
CA GLY A 23 -9.08 -13.11 -4.65
C GLY A 23 -10.02 -11.92 -4.41
N ARG A 24 -10.18 -11.48 -3.16
CA ARG A 24 -11.07 -10.37 -2.80
C ARG A 24 -10.52 -9.52 -1.66
N LEU A 25 -10.52 -8.22 -1.85
CA LEU A 25 -10.20 -7.19 -0.88
C LEU A 25 -11.33 -6.17 -0.84
N VAL A 26 -11.81 -5.82 0.35
CA VAL A 26 -12.82 -4.78 0.55
C VAL A 26 -12.21 -3.62 1.30
N VAL A 27 -12.35 -2.42 0.77
CA VAL A 27 -11.72 -1.19 1.26
C VAL A 27 -12.80 -0.11 1.44
N GLU A 28 -12.64 0.77 2.42
CA GLU A 28 -13.43 2.01 2.50
C GLU A 28 -13.18 2.89 1.26
N GLY A 29 -14.24 3.47 0.72
CA GLY A 29 -14.20 4.45 -0.37
C GLY A 29 -15.17 5.59 -0.14
N GLU A 30 -15.09 6.63 -0.98
CA GLU A 30 -15.84 7.88 -0.82
C GLU A 30 -17.37 7.69 -0.72
N HIS A 31 -17.92 6.71 -1.46
CA HIS A 31 -19.35 6.43 -1.51
C HIS A 31 -19.73 5.07 -0.90
N GLY A 32 -18.89 4.51 -0.03
CA GLY A 32 -19.17 3.23 0.65
C GLY A 32 -17.98 2.29 0.63
N GLN A 33 -18.16 1.08 0.12
CA GLN A 33 -17.11 0.06 0.04
C GLN A 33 -16.72 -0.17 -1.42
N VAL A 34 -15.43 -0.38 -1.66
CA VAL A 34 -14.90 -0.74 -2.98
C VAL A 34 -14.23 -2.10 -2.89
N GLU A 35 -14.45 -2.92 -3.92
CA GLU A 35 -13.89 -4.27 -4.00
C GLU A 35 -12.82 -4.37 -5.08
N TYR A 36 -11.73 -5.07 -4.74
CA TYR A 36 -10.64 -5.35 -5.65
C TYR A 36 -10.25 -6.83 -5.55
N LYS A 37 -9.67 -7.38 -6.63
CA LYS A 37 -8.89 -8.60 -6.52
C LYS A 37 -7.57 -8.29 -5.81
N ASP A 38 -6.76 -7.43 -6.42
CA ASP A 38 -5.52 -6.88 -5.86
C ASP A 38 -5.60 -5.35 -5.91
N ALA A 39 -5.00 -4.67 -4.92
CA ALA A 39 -5.18 -3.24 -4.76
C ALA A 39 -3.88 -2.49 -4.44
N LYS A 40 -3.82 -1.27 -4.97
CA LYS A 40 -2.96 -0.18 -4.51
C LYS A 40 -3.77 0.68 -3.55
N LEU A 41 -3.27 0.88 -2.34
CA LEU A 41 -3.86 1.77 -1.34
C LEU A 41 -2.89 2.90 -1.08
N PHE A 42 -3.37 4.13 -0.92
CA PHE A 42 -2.54 5.30 -0.67
C PHE A 42 -3.31 6.38 0.08
N PRO A 43 -2.64 7.38 0.66
CA PRO A 43 -3.32 8.51 1.27
C PRO A 43 -4.33 9.15 0.29
N GLY A 44 -5.60 9.18 0.69
CA GLY A 44 -6.69 9.72 -0.13
C GLY A 44 -7.41 8.74 -1.06
N GLY A 45 -7.00 7.47 -1.15
CA GLY A 45 -7.78 6.52 -1.93
C GLY A 45 -7.14 5.16 -2.20
N SER A 46 -7.77 4.45 -3.13
CA SER A 46 -7.34 3.12 -3.56
C SER A 46 -7.73 2.87 -5.00
N ARG A 47 -7.00 1.98 -5.67
CA ARG A 47 -7.40 1.45 -6.97
C ARG A 47 -6.94 0.01 -7.16
N ARG A 48 -7.42 -0.60 -8.25
CA ARG A 48 -6.96 -1.92 -8.69
C ARG A 48 -5.45 -1.88 -8.94
N TRP A 49 -4.74 -2.90 -8.44
CA TRP A 49 -3.38 -3.19 -8.84
C TRP A 49 -3.39 -4.12 -10.04
N ASP A 50 -3.12 -3.56 -11.22
CA ASP A 50 -2.99 -4.31 -12.46
C ASP A 50 -1.51 -4.51 -12.78
N TRP A 51 -1.02 -5.74 -12.62
CA TRP A 51 0.41 -6.05 -12.77
C TRP A 51 0.94 -5.80 -14.19
N ARG A 52 0.05 -5.74 -15.19
CA ARG A 52 0.42 -5.45 -16.58
C ARG A 52 0.91 -4.01 -16.78
N GLU A 53 0.57 -3.09 -15.87
CA GLU A 53 1.03 -1.70 -15.94
C GLU A 53 2.54 -1.57 -15.74
N THR A 54 3.15 -2.50 -15.01
CA THR A 54 4.53 -2.40 -14.50
C THR A 54 5.39 -3.62 -14.85
N GLY A 55 4.78 -4.67 -15.42
CA GLY A 55 5.47 -5.93 -15.70
C GLY A 55 5.69 -6.79 -14.45
N THR A 56 4.87 -6.61 -13.42
CA THR A 56 4.92 -7.44 -12.23
C THR A 56 4.43 -8.86 -12.53
N GLU A 57 5.17 -9.83 -12.03
CA GLU A 57 4.85 -11.26 -12.05
C GLU A 57 5.31 -11.86 -10.73
N HIS A 58 5.00 -13.13 -10.45
CA HIS A 58 5.53 -13.80 -9.25
C HIS A 58 7.06 -13.75 -9.16
N SER A 59 7.72 -13.79 -10.31
CA SER A 59 9.15 -13.56 -10.51
C SER A 59 9.28 -12.80 -11.83
N PRO A 60 9.89 -11.60 -11.87
CA PRO A 60 10.83 -11.06 -10.89
C PRO A 60 10.19 -10.45 -9.63
N GLY A 61 8.87 -10.37 -9.52
CA GLY A 61 8.20 -9.82 -8.34
C GLY A 61 7.78 -8.36 -8.49
N VAL A 62 7.50 -7.73 -7.36
CA VAL A 62 7.07 -6.33 -7.25
C VAL A 62 8.11 -5.36 -7.80
N GLN A 63 7.67 -4.44 -8.64
CA GLN A 63 8.50 -3.40 -9.25
C GLN A 63 8.39 -2.08 -8.48
N VAL A 64 9.43 -1.24 -8.56
CA VAL A 64 9.40 0.13 -7.98
C VAL A 64 8.24 0.94 -8.57
N ALA A 65 7.94 0.76 -9.86
CA ALA A 65 6.83 1.40 -10.55
C ALA A 65 5.45 1.06 -9.97
N ASP A 66 5.29 -0.10 -9.29
CA ASP A 66 4.02 -0.43 -8.64
C ASP A 66 3.70 0.56 -7.51
N ALA A 67 4.75 0.99 -6.79
CA ALA A 67 4.69 1.87 -5.65
C ALA A 67 4.73 3.36 -6.00
N GLN A 68 5.03 3.73 -7.25
CA GLN A 68 5.23 5.13 -7.64
C GLN A 68 4.01 6.00 -7.32
N GLU A 69 2.81 5.53 -7.64
CA GLU A 69 1.57 6.24 -7.34
C GLU A 69 1.35 6.42 -5.82
N LEU A 70 1.75 5.44 -5.01
CA LEU A 70 1.65 5.55 -3.55
C LEU A 70 2.52 6.72 -3.06
N LEU A 71 3.72 6.87 -3.65
CA LEU A 71 4.65 7.96 -3.35
C LEU A 71 4.11 9.32 -3.83
N GLU A 72 3.53 9.38 -5.02
CA GLU A 72 2.91 10.58 -5.58
C GLU A 72 1.74 11.07 -4.71
N HIS A 73 1.00 10.14 -4.10
CA HIS A 73 -0.03 10.41 -3.09
C HIS A 73 0.52 10.66 -1.67
N GLY A 74 1.84 10.74 -1.50
CA GLY A 74 2.48 11.15 -0.25
C GLY A 74 2.66 10.05 0.79
N ALA A 75 2.61 8.77 0.41
CA ALA A 75 2.95 7.67 1.31
C ALA A 75 4.39 7.79 1.81
N ARG A 76 4.57 7.73 3.14
CA ARG A 76 5.88 7.70 3.82
C ARG A 76 6.23 6.33 4.38
N VAL A 77 5.23 5.44 4.41
CA VAL A 77 5.38 4.03 4.73
C VAL A 77 4.70 3.21 3.65
N ILE A 78 5.34 2.14 3.21
CA ILE A 78 4.75 1.22 2.23
C ILE A 78 4.74 -0.20 2.80
N VAL A 79 3.56 -0.83 2.77
CA VAL A 79 3.38 -2.24 3.10
C VAL A 79 3.21 -3.05 1.82
N LEU A 80 4.13 -3.98 1.58
CA LEU A 80 4.14 -4.87 0.41
C LEU A 80 3.68 -6.26 0.83
N SER A 81 2.53 -6.69 0.31
CA SER A 81 2.04 -8.05 0.49
C SER A 81 2.69 -9.01 -0.52
N GLN A 82 3.17 -10.16 -0.04
CA GLN A 82 3.68 -11.25 -0.85
C GLN A 82 2.60 -12.26 -1.29
N GLY A 83 1.32 -11.95 -1.03
CA GLY A 83 0.24 -12.92 -1.16
C GLY A 83 0.00 -13.73 0.11
N VAL A 84 -1.12 -14.46 0.12
CA VAL A 84 -1.57 -15.30 1.23
C VAL A 84 -0.57 -16.41 1.51
N LEU A 85 0.02 -16.99 0.44
CA LEU A 85 1.03 -18.03 0.53
C LEU A 85 2.47 -17.50 0.41
N GLY A 86 2.65 -16.19 0.26
CA GLY A 86 3.98 -15.58 0.17
C GLY A 86 4.74 -15.89 -1.12
N ARG A 87 4.06 -16.15 -2.25
CA ARG A 87 4.74 -16.54 -3.51
C ARG A 87 5.10 -15.36 -4.39
N LEU A 88 4.47 -14.20 -4.22
CA LEU A 88 4.89 -13.00 -4.92
C LEU A 88 6.23 -12.51 -4.35
N GLN A 89 7.27 -12.51 -5.20
CA GLN A 89 8.57 -12.01 -4.79
C GLN A 89 8.56 -10.51 -4.58
N VAL A 90 9.34 -10.05 -3.60
CA VAL A 90 9.68 -8.64 -3.41
C VAL A 90 11.20 -8.53 -3.47
N PRO A 91 11.77 -8.13 -4.61
CA PRO A 91 13.21 -8.01 -4.77
C PRO A 91 13.82 -7.06 -3.75
N ARG A 92 14.99 -7.41 -3.22
CA ARG A 92 15.76 -6.51 -2.34
C ARG A 92 16.07 -5.16 -3.00
N GLN A 93 16.29 -5.16 -4.32
CA GLN A 93 16.50 -3.91 -5.08
C GLN A 93 15.27 -2.99 -5.04
N THR A 94 14.05 -3.55 -5.08
CA THR A 94 12.82 -2.77 -4.99
C THR A 94 12.70 -2.14 -3.61
N VAL A 95 12.96 -2.91 -2.55
CA VAL A 95 12.96 -2.41 -1.17
C VAL A 95 14.00 -1.30 -0.98
N ALA A 96 15.24 -1.56 -1.40
CA ALA A 96 16.34 -0.59 -1.26
C ALA A 96 16.07 0.70 -2.05
N ALA A 97 15.46 0.62 -3.23
CA ALA A 97 15.10 1.80 -4.01
C ALA A 97 14.04 2.65 -3.30
N LEU A 98 13.03 2.03 -2.69
CA LEU A 98 12.01 2.73 -1.91
C LEU A 98 12.60 3.34 -0.62
N GLU A 99 13.47 2.60 0.09
CA GLU A 99 14.15 3.11 1.27
C GLU A 99 15.09 4.29 0.95
N ALA A 100 15.76 4.27 -0.20
CA ALA A 100 16.56 5.40 -0.69
C ALA A 100 15.72 6.66 -0.97
N MET A 101 14.42 6.50 -1.19
CA MET A 101 13.45 7.60 -1.29
C MET A 101 12.92 8.05 0.07
N SER A 102 13.56 7.64 1.18
CA SER A 102 13.16 7.94 2.57
C SER A 102 11.80 7.38 2.97
N VAL A 103 11.40 6.25 2.39
CA VAL A 103 10.15 5.55 2.68
C VAL A 103 10.46 4.31 3.51
N ARG A 104 9.73 4.12 4.60
CA ARG A 104 9.85 2.89 5.41
C ARG A 104 9.06 1.76 4.74
N VAL A 105 9.69 0.61 4.51
CA VAL A 105 9.07 -0.51 3.80
C VAL A 105 8.87 -1.70 4.73
N PHE A 106 7.70 -2.34 4.64
CA PHE A 106 7.41 -3.62 5.29
C PHE A 106 7.02 -4.65 4.24
N VAL A 107 7.59 -5.85 4.33
CA VAL A 107 7.29 -6.97 3.42
C VAL A 107 6.71 -8.11 4.26
N LEU A 108 5.47 -8.49 3.98
CA LEU A 108 4.70 -9.43 4.81
C LEU A 108 3.77 -10.28 3.93
N ARG A 109 3.25 -11.38 4.47
CA ARG A 109 2.11 -12.09 3.86
C ARG A 109 0.83 -11.28 4.05
N THR A 110 -0.18 -11.54 3.20
CA THR A 110 -1.40 -10.71 3.13
C THR A 110 -2.08 -10.45 4.47
N ALA A 111 -2.27 -11.46 5.32
CA ALA A 111 -2.94 -11.29 6.61
C ALA A 111 -2.18 -10.30 7.52
N GLU A 112 -0.87 -10.52 7.67
CA GLU A 112 0.03 -9.69 8.48
C GLU A 112 0.17 -8.28 7.88
N ALA A 113 0.21 -8.17 6.55
CA ALA A 113 0.24 -6.91 5.82
C ALA A 113 -1.02 -6.07 6.07
N VAL A 114 -2.21 -6.68 6.01
CA VAL A 114 -3.50 -6.01 6.25
C VAL A 114 -3.58 -5.50 7.69
N GLU A 115 -3.20 -6.34 8.67
CA GLU A 115 -3.20 -5.94 10.08
C GLU A 115 -2.23 -4.78 10.35
N LEU A 116 -1.00 -4.86 9.82
CA LEU A 116 -0.02 -3.80 9.99
C LEU A 116 -0.46 -2.51 9.31
N TYR A 117 -0.95 -2.59 8.06
CA TYR A 117 -1.46 -1.44 7.32
C TYR A 117 -2.57 -0.72 8.08
N ASN A 118 -3.59 -1.47 8.55
CA ASN A 118 -4.73 -0.90 9.28
C ASN A 118 -4.34 -0.26 10.62
N ARG A 119 -3.26 -0.73 11.25
CA ARG A 119 -2.68 -0.12 12.45
C ARG A 119 -1.92 1.16 12.10
N LEU A 120 -1.00 1.10 11.14
CA LEU A 120 -0.13 2.23 10.79
C LEU A 120 -0.91 3.42 10.22
N ARG A 121 -1.94 3.18 9.40
CA ARG A 121 -2.77 4.26 8.82
C ARG A 121 -3.39 5.18 9.87
N GLN A 122 -3.50 4.72 11.13
CA GLN A 122 -4.04 5.49 12.26
C GLN A 122 -3.24 6.76 12.53
N THR A 123 -1.95 6.74 12.24
CA THR A 123 -1.02 7.81 12.62
C THR A 123 -0.06 8.21 11.50
N GLU A 124 0.01 7.43 10.42
CA GLU A 124 0.99 7.62 9.34
C GLU A 124 0.32 7.68 7.96
N ALA A 125 0.99 8.36 7.02
CA ALA A 125 0.64 8.33 5.61
C ALA A 125 1.16 7.02 5.00
N VAL A 126 0.29 6.01 4.94
CA VAL A 126 0.66 4.64 4.55
C VAL A 126 0.12 4.33 3.16
N GLY A 127 0.97 3.78 2.30
CA GLY A 127 0.55 3.09 1.09
C GLY A 127 0.67 1.59 1.24
N ALA A 128 -0.06 0.82 0.42
CA ALA A 128 0.10 -0.63 0.37
C ALA A 128 -0.15 -1.21 -1.02
N LEU A 129 0.58 -2.28 -1.32
CA LEU A 129 0.30 -3.18 -2.44
C LEU A 129 -0.20 -4.49 -1.86
N ILE A 130 -1.48 -4.79 -2.05
CA ILE A 130 -2.14 -5.96 -1.48
C ILE A 130 -2.46 -6.97 -2.59
N HIS A 131 -1.71 -8.08 -2.60
CA HIS A 131 -2.06 -9.28 -3.35
C HIS A 131 -2.92 -10.21 -2.49
N THR A 132 -4.05 -10.70 -2.99
CA THR A 132 -5.00 -11.52 -2.20
C THR A 132 -4.99 -13.00 -2.54
N THR A 133 -4.12 -13.43 -3.46
CA THR A 133 -3.96 -14.85 -3.81
C THR A 133 -2.56 -15.36 -3.44
N CYS A 134 -1.90 -16.14 -4.27
CA CYS A 134 -0.59 -16.76 -3.98
C CYS A 134 0.58 -15.83 -4.19
#